data_AF-A0A381WU75-F1
#
_entry.id   AF-A0A381WU75-F1
#
_cell.length_a   1.000
_cell.length_b   1.000
_cell.length_c   1.000
_cell.angle_alpha   90.00
_cell.angle_beta   90.00
_cell.angle_gamma   90.00
#
_symmetry.space_group_name_H-M   'P 1'
#
loop_
_entity.id
_entity.type
_entity.pdbx_description
1 polymer ?
#
loop_
_entity_poly.entity_id
_entity_poly.type
_entity_poly.pdbx_seq_one_letter_code
_entity_poly.pdbx_strand_id
1 'polypeptide(L)'
;WGVKLLTHKNSKHRRMIGHLGPFSPGYVVSTVPQAGQTGYHQRTEYNKRLLKIGDNPDEINPKGGFLNYGLVRGNYALLHGSLPGPSKRLIRFRKAVRFHGKKTNTIVAPKITMVSQESQQGV
;
A
#
# COMPACT_ATOMS: atom_id res chain seq x y z
N TRP A 1 5.09 -12.84 7.62
CA TRP A 1 4.20 -13.98 7.93
C TRP A 1 3.11 -13.67 8.97
N GLY A 2 3.30 -12.75 9.93
CA GLY A 2 2.21 -12.37 10.85
C GLY A 2 1.84 -13.45 11.87
N VAL A 3 2.80 -14.30 12.25
CA VAL A 3 2.61 -15.38 13.23
C VAL A 3 2.42 -14.83 14.64
N LYS A 4 1.69 -15.57 15.48
CA LYS A 4 1.49 -15.23 16.90
C LYS A 4 2.83 -15.23 17.64
N LEU A 5 3.03 -14.25 18.52
CA LEU A 5 4.17 -14.22 19.43
C LEU A 5 4.11 -15.38 20.43
N LEU A 6 5.27 -15.94 20.76
CA LEU A 6 5.36 -16.94 21.82
C LEU A 6 5.05 -16.31 23.19
N THR A 7 4.83 -17.16 24.19
CA THR A 7 4.55 -16.73 25.56
C THR A 7 5.70 -15.91 26.12
N HIS A 8 5.41 -15.00 27.06
CA HIS A 8 6.45 -14.21 27.72
C HIS A 8 7.40 -15.05 28.58
N LYS A 9 6.98 -16.26 28.97
CA LYS A 9 7.77 -17.23 29.74
C LYS A 9 8.73 -18.06 28.87
N ASN A 10 8.77 -17.83 27.56
CA ASN A 10 9.69 -18.57 26.70
C ASN A 10 11.14 -18.13 26.95
N SER A 11 12.03 -19.09 27.17
CA SER A 11 13.40 -18.84 27.64
C SER A 11 14.27 -18.04 26.66
N LYS A 12 14.17 -18.30 25.35
CA LYS A 12 15.10 -17.74 24.36
C LYS A 12 14.54 -16.54 23.61
N HIS A 13 13.59 -16.77 22.70
CA HIS A 13 13.06 -15.71 21.85
C HIS A 13 11.54 -15.72 21.83
N ARG A 14 10.94 -14.54 21.99
CA ARG A 14 9.48 -14.38 21.89
C ARG A 14 9.00 -14.21 20.44
N ARG A 15 9.86 -13.64 19.58
CA ARG A 15 9.58 -13.35 18.15
C ARG A 15 10.19 -14.44 17.25
N MET A 16 9.80 -15.68 17.49
CA MET A 16 10.21 -16.83 16.68
C MET A 16 9.03 -17.76 16.44
N ILE A 17 9.22 -18.75 15.59
CA ILE A 17 8.27 -19.83 15.39
C ILE A 17 8.61 -20.97 16.34
N GLY A 18 7.59 -21.68 16.82
CA GLY A 18 7.78 -22.78 17.78
C GLY A 18 8.40 -24.02 17.13
N HIS A 19 7.72 -24.56 16.12
CA HIS A 19 8.07 -25.83 15.47
C HIS A 19 8.37 -25.66 13.99
N LEU A 20 9.43 -26.30 13.48
CA LEU A 20 9.88 -26.18 12.08
C LEU A 20 9.33 -27.27 11.14
N GLY A 21 8.66 -28.28 11.67
CA GLY A 21 8.08 -29.38 10.88
C GLY A 21 8.30 -30.76 11.49
N PRO A 22 7.54 -31.78 11.06
CA PRO A 22 7.68 -33.15 11.55
C PRO A 22 9.05 -33.76 11.21
N PHE A 23 9.39 -34.88 11.85
CA PHE A 23 10.68 -35.56 11.68
C PHE A 23 10.92 -36.05 10.25
N SER A 24 9.94 -36.74 9.64
CA SER A 24 9.92 -37.05 8.20
C SER A 24 9.15 -35.93 7.50
N PRO A 25 9.68 -35.27 6.45
CA PRO A 25 10.63 -35.76 5.44
C PRO A 25 12.13 -35.48 5.70
N GLY A 26 12.53 -35.04 6.89
CA GLY A 26 13.94 -34.80 7.24
C GLY A 26 14.51 -33.46 6.81
N TYR A 27 13.68 -32.54 6.32
CA TYR A 27 14.07 -31.18 5.96
C TYR A 27 12.95 -30.16 6.26
N VAL A 28 13.33 -28.89 6.38
CA VAL A 28 12.37 -27.79 6.57
C VAL A 28 11.71 -27.45 5.25
N VAL A 29 10.39 -27.54 5.19
CA VAL A 29 9.62 -27.22 3.98
C VAL A 29 9.56 -25.71 3.73
N SER A 30 9.51 -25.30 2.46
CA SER A 30 9.54 -23.88 2.06
C SER A 30 8.32 -23.08 2.49
N THR A 31 7.22 -23.74 2.84
CA THR A 31 5.99 -23.12 3.35
C THR A 31 6.11 -22.71 4.82
N VAL A 32 7.10 -23.23 5.56
CA VAL A 32 7.34 -22.83 6.95
C VAL A 32 7.78 -21.37 6.95
N PRO A 33 7.11 -20.51 7.74
CA PRO A 33 7.48 -19.11 7.81
C PRO A 33 8.92 -19.00 8.32
N GLN A 34 9.72 -18.09 7.74
CA GLN A 34 11.08 -17.81 8.20
C GLN A 34 11.32 -16.30 8.19
N ALA A 35 12.30 -15.86 8.96
CA ALA A 35 12.80 -14.50 8.87
C ALA A 35 13.50 -14.30 7.52
N GLY A 36 13.34 -13.12 6.94
CA GLY A 36 13.89 -12.78 5.64
C GLY A 36 13.46 -11.39 5.21
N GLN A 37 13.79 -11.02 3.97
CA GLN A 37 13.48 -9.71 3.42
C GLN A 37 11.98 -9.40 3.53
N THR A 38 11.66 -8.26 4.17
CA THR A 38 10.29 -7.76 4.29
C THR A 38 10.23 -6.34 3.73
N GLY A 39 9.48 -6.16 2.64
CA GLY A 39 9.34 -4.86 1.97
C GLY A 39 10.10 -4.82 0.64
N TYR A 40 9.98 -3.69 -0.06
CA TYR A 40 10.55 -3.46 -1.40
C TYR A 40 10.09 -4.40 -2.53
N HIS A 41 9.27 -5.42 -2.23
CA HIS A 41 8.71 -6.35 -3.22
C HIS A 41 7.89 -5.66 -4.32
N GLN A 42 7.96 -6.20 -5.54
CA GLN A 42 7.07 -5.81 -6.62
C GLN A 42 5.66 -6.32 -6.33
N ARG A 43 4.69 -5.40 -6.38
CA ARG A 43 3.26 -5.68 -6.18
C ARG A 43 2.46 -5.02 -7.29
N THR A 44 1.41 -5.70 -7.72
CA THR A 44 0.43 -5.17 -8.68
C THR A 44 -0.91 -5.14 -7.98
N GLU A 45 -1.43 -3.94 -7.75
CA GLU A 45 -2.79 -3.74 -7.24
C GLU A 45 -3.72 -3.45 -8.41
N TYR A 46 -4.88 -4.12 -8.43
CA TYR A 46 -5.84 -4.02 -9.52
C TYR A 46 -7.00 -3.09 -9.16
N ASN A 47 -7.67 -2.56 -10.19
CA ASN A 47 -8.97 -1.89 -10.09
C ASN A 47 -9.00 -0.66 -9.17
N LYS A 48 -7.90 0.11 -9.12
CA LYS A 48 -7.91 1.41 -8.45
C LYS A 48 -8.68 2.41 -9.31
N ARG A 49 -9.67 3.08 -8.69
CA ARG A 49 -10.47 4.10 -9.37
C ARG A 49 -9.72 5.42 -9.41
N LEU A 50 -9.63 6.00 -10.61
CA LEU A 50 -9.17 7.36 -10.82
C LEU A 50 -10.28 8.33 -10.41
N LEU A 51 -9.97 9.27 -9.53
CA LEU A 51 -10.91 10.25 -8.99
C LEU A 51 -10.83 11.58 -9.75
N LYS A 52 -9.62 12.11 -9.91
CA LYS A 52 -9.38 13.40 -10.57
C LYS A 52 -8.04 13.37 -11.27
N ILE A 53 -7.96 14.01 -12.42
CA ILE A 53 -6.69 14.46 -13.02
C ILE A 53 -6.77 15.98 -13.01
N GLY A 54 -5.68 16.63 -12.64
CA GLY A 54 -5.61 18.08 -12.64
C GLY A 54 -4.18 18.57 -12.82
N ASP A 55 -4.06 19.82 -13.24
CA ASP A 55 -2.78 20.47 -13.51
C ASP A 55 -2.49 21.60 -12.52
N ASN A 56 -3.51 22.05 -11.77
CA ASN A 56 -3.39 23.16 -10.83
C ASN A 56 -2.88 22.69 -9.44
N PRO A 57 -1.67 23.11 -9.01
CA PRO A 57 -1.08 22.69 -7.74
C PRO A 57 -1.83 23.18 -6.50
N ASP A 58 -2.57 24.28 -6.59
CA ASP A 58 -3.26 24.89 -5.43
C ASP A 58 -4.48 24.10 -4.98
N GLU A 59 -5.02 23.22 -5.83
CA GLU A 59 -6.20 22.42 -5.51
C GLU A 59 -5.88 21.19 -4.65
N ILE A 60 -4.62 20.75 -4.65
CA ILE A 60 -4.22 19.46 -4.07
C ILE A 60 -3.25 19.58 -2.90
N ASN A 61 -2.39 20.60 -2.90
CA ASN A 61 -1.34 20.67 -1.89
C ASN A 61 -1.93 21.03 -0.51
N PRO A 62 -1.70 20.21 0.53
CA PRO A 62 -2.07 20.58 1.88
C PRO A 62 -1.18 21.73 2.40
N LYS A 63 -1.66 22.44 3.42
CA LYS A 63 -0.84 23.43 4.14
C LYS A 63 0.44 22.77 4.66
N GLY A 64 1.61 23.25 4.23
CA GLY A 64 2.91 22.67 4.58
C GLY A 64 3.39 21.53 3.65
N GLY A 65 2.61 21.15 2.64
CA GLY A 65 2.96 20.14 1.64
C GLY A 65 2.88 18.69 2.14
N PHE A 66 3.13 17.73 1.23
CA PHE A 66 3.07 16.31 1.55
C PHE A 66 4.30 15.85 2.34
N LEU A 67 4.08 15.06 3.39
CA LEU A 67 5.17 14.54 4.22
C LEU A 67 6.17 13.70 3.41
N ASN A 68 7.47 13.98 3.58
CA ASN A 68 8.57 13.36 2.85
C ASN A 68 8.58 13.58 1.32
N TYR A 69 7.64 14.37 0.78
CA TYR A 69 7.55 14.70 -0.65
C TYR A 69 7.76 16.20 -0.91
N GLY A 70 7.00 17.06 -0.24
CA GLY A 70 6.93 18.49 -0.48
C GLY A 70 5.70 18.88 -1.31
N LEU A 71 5.83 19.96 -2.08
CA LEU A 71 4.75 20.49 -2.93
C LEU A 71 4.73 19.80 -4.30
N VAL A 72 3.54 19.44 -4.76
CA VAL A 72 3.30 18.97 -6.14
C VAL A 72 3.19 20.21 -7.02
N ARG A 73 4.04 20.30 -8.06
CA ARG A 73 4.14 21.49 -8.94
C ARG A 73 3.57 21.30 -10.34
N GLY A 74 3.18 20.09 -10.71
CA GLY A 74 2.70 19.78 -12.06
C GLY A 74 1.49 18.86 -12.03
N ASN A 75 1.23 18.20 -13.15
CA ASN A 75 0.08 17.33 -13.33
C ASN A 75 0.04 16.24 -12.26
N TYR A 76 -1.14 16.05 -11.71
CA TYR A 76 -1.38 15.08 -10.65
C TYR A 76 -2.60 14.22 -10.96
N ALA A 77 -2.65 13.05 -10.32
CA ALA A 77 -3.77 12.14 -10.38
C ALA A 77 -4.17 11.73 -8.96
N LEU A 78 -5.45 11.90 -8.64
CA LEU A 78 -6.05 11.40 -7.41
C LEU A 78 -6.60 10.00 -7.64
N LEU A 79 -6.16 9.05 -6.82
CA LEU A 79 -6.57 7.65 -6.87
C LEU A 79 -7.28 7.27 -5.58
N HIS A 80 -8.26 6.39 -5.70
CA HIS A 80 -8.99 5.89 -4.54
C HIS A 80 -8.16 4.89 -3.74
N GLY A 81 -7.98 5.18 -2.44
CA GLY A 81 -7.31 4.31 -1.48
C GLY A 81 -5.78 4.41 -1.51
N SER A 82 -5.11 3.36 -1.01
CA SER A 82 -3.65 3.31 -0.94
C SER A 82 -3.00 2.89 -2.27
N LEU A 83 -1.72 3.22 -2.40
CA LEU A 83 -0.83 2.74 -3.47
C LEU A 83 0.41 2.04 -2.87
N PRO A 84 0.99 1.08 -3.59
CA PRO A 84 2.15 0.35 -3.09
C PRO A 84 3.41 1.21 -3.17
N GLY A 85 4.11 1.32 -2.04
CA GLY A 85 5.41 1.98 -1.93
C GLY A 85 5.38 3.28 -1.12
N PRO A 86 6.56 3.77 -0.69
CA PRO A 86 6.68 5.04 -0.01
C PRO A 86 6.51 6.23 -0.97
N SER A 87 6.42 7.44 -0.41
CA SER A 87 6.47 8.68 -1.20
C SER A 87 7.77 8.74 -2.03
N LYS A 88 7.71 9.39 -3.20
CA LYS A 88 8.78 9.47 -4.23
C LYS A 88 9.12 8.18 -4.97
N ARG A 89 8.54 7.02 -4.62
CA ARG A 89 8.76 5.78 -5.39
C ARG A 89 8.03 5.85 -6.73
N LEU A 90 8.70 5.43 -7.81
CA LEU A 90 8.08 5.30 -9.13
C LEU A 90 6.97 4.25 -9.09
N ILE A 91 5.79 4.63 -9.59
CA ILE A 91 4.63 3.76 -9.76
C ILE A 91 4.29 3.71 -11.25
N ARG A 92 4.09 2.50 -11.78
CA ARG A 92 3.67 2.30 -13.17
C ARG A 92 2.18 2.01 -13.22
N PHE A 93 1.44 2.86 -13.91
CA PHE A 93 0.02 2.61 -14.22
C PHE A 93 -0.12 1.79 -15.49
N ARG A 94 -1.11 0.90 -15.50
CA ARG A 94 -1.54 0.13 -16.68
C ARG A 94 -3.06 0.15 -16.73
N LYS A 95 -3.63 0.18 -17.93
CA LYS A 95 -5.07 -0.04 -18.12
C LYS A 95 -5.49 -1.37 -17.47
N ALA A 96 -6.67 -1.37 -16.87
CA ALA A 96 -7.20 -2.54 -16.17
C ALA A 96 -7.44 -3.68 -17.17
N VAL A 97 -6.90 -4.87 -16.87
CA VAL A 97 -7.06 -6.06 -17.72
C VAL A 97 -8.38 -6.78 -17.42
N ARG A 98 -8.84 -6.71 -16.17
CA ARG A 98 -10.06 -7.37 -15.70
C ARG A 98 -11.02 -6.32 -15.17
N PHE A 99 -12.12 -6.07 -15.87
CA PHE A 99 -13.15 -5.17 -15.38
C PHE A 99 -14.05 -5.90 -14.37
N HIS A 100 -14.02 -5.48 -13.10
CA HIS A 100 -14.79 -6.10 -12.01
C HIS A 100 -16.10 -5.34 -11.67
N GLY A 101 -16.46 -4.31 -12.42
CA GLY A 101 -17.71 -3.57 -12.23
C GLY A 101 -18.85 -4.09 -13.12
N LYS A 102 -20.07 -3.58 -12.89
CA LYS A 102 -21.09 -3.52 -13.95
C LYS A 102 -20.65 -2.45 -14.97
N LYS A 103 -20.91 -2.63 -16.27
CA LYS A 103 -20.54 -1.64 -17.33
C LYS A 103 -20.95 -0.19 -16.98
N THR A 104 -21.98 -0.03 -16.16
CA THR A 104 -22.46 1.25 -15.63
C THR A 104 -21.48 1.94 -14.68
N ASN A 105 -20.72 1.21 -13.86
CA ASN A 105 -19.75 1.79 -12.91
C ASN A 105 -18.49 2.36 -13.59
N THR A 106 -18.21 2.00 -14.85
CA THR A 106 -17.07 2.51 -15.61
C THR A 106 -17.24 3.98 -16.01
N ILE A 107 -18.48 4.40 -16.24
CA ILE A 107 -18.80 5.66 -16.92
C ILE A 107 -19.15 6.78 -15.93
N VAL A 108 -19.55 6.42 -14.70
CA VAL A 108 -19.95 7.43 -13.71
C VAL A 108 -18.71 8.20 -13.25
N ALA A 109 -18.59 9.43 -13.73
CA ALA A 109 -17.62 10.38 -13.23
C ALA A 109 -17.84 10.59 -11.72
N PRO A 110 -16.80 10.45 -10.89
CA PRO A 110 -16.94 10.70 -9.46
C PRO A 110 -17.19 12.20 -9.23
N LYS A 111 -18.28 12.52 -8.53
CA LYS A 111 -18.56 13.89 -8.07
C LYS A 111 -17.76 14.15 -6.79
N ILE A 112 -16.66 14.88 -6.91
CA ILE A 112 -15.84 15.29 -5.76
C ILE A 112 -16.37 16.63 -5.26
N THR A 113 -16.83 16.68 -4.01
CA THR A 113 -17.35 17.91 -3.39
C THR A 113 -16.25 18.73 -2.74
N MET A 114 -15.31 18.08 -2.06
CA MET A 114 -14.22 18.74 -1.33
C MET A 114 -12.98 17.84 -1.33
N VAL A 115 -11.79 18.44 -1.41
CA VAL A 115 -10.51 17.80 -1.15
C VAL A 115 -9.92 18.46 0.10
N SER A 116 -9.52 17.67 1.10
CA SER A 116 -8.90 18.22 2.30
C SER A 116 -7.49 18.75 1.99
N GLN A 117 -7.23 20.00 2.39
CA GLN A 117 -5.93 20.68 2.29
C GLN A 117 -5.33 20.97 3.67
N GLU A 118 -5.81 20.27 4.70
CA GLU A 118 -5.28 20.39 6.05
C GLU A 118 -3.86 19.83 6.14
N SER A 119 -3.04 20.42 7.02
CA SER A 119 -1.68 19.94 7.25
C SER A 119 -1.70 18.51 7.78
N GLN A 120 -0.84 17.66 7.23
CA GLN A 120 -0.59 16.31 7.73
C GLN A 120 0.54 16.27 8.76
N GLN A 121 1.26 17.39 8.93
CA GLN A 121 2.25 17.55 9.98
C GLN A 121 1.48 17.83 11.28
N GLY A 122 1.76 17.06 12.33
CA GLY A 122 1.04 17.13 13.61
C GLY A 122 0.92 18.57 14.10
N VAL A 123 -0.23 18.88 14.70
CA VAL A 123 -0.51 20.16 15.36
C VAL A 123 0.38 20.31 16.59
#